data_AF-A0A925UJ70-F1
#
_entry.id   AF-A0A925UJ70-F1
#
_cell.length_a   1.000
_cell.length_b   1.000
_cell.length_c   1.000
_cell.angle_alpha   90.00
_cell.angle_beta   90.00
_cell.angle_gamma   90.00
#
_symmetry.space_group_name_H-M   'P 1'
#
loop_
_entity.id
_entity.type
_entity.pdbx_description
1 polymer ?
#
loop_
_entity_poly.entity_id
_entity_poly.type
_entity_poly.pdbx_seq_one_letter_code
_entity_poly.pdbx_strand_id
1 'polypeptide(L)'
;MQTFFFPQRQVAAAVLPMALAAAAVFLTLGPLREPTEPSAQPQQAVAMNARAPQAQTEAAAEAEKLLHRFALNALLAPLLDADAPPMRWADPALIPGCGAASAVRVDGEPLVVGATVPTGSFTLNWVMVDCMPFGNASISLSGTATLHVTPGETGTRAVVHAERMRIDGALVGAAIAQPFTAFLAHAPAGADAL
;
A
#
# COMPACT_ATOMS: atom_id res chain seq x y z
N MET A 1 -18.61 -28.48 -32.42
CA MET A 1 -18.99 -27.05 -32.36
C MET A 1 -20.17 -26.93 -31.41
N GLN A 2 -19.92 -26.54 -30.16
CA GLN A 2 -20.98 -26.29 -29.17
C GLN A 2 -20.82 -24.85 -28.68
N THR A 3 -21.78 -24.01 -29.05
CA THR A 3 -21.94 -22.62 -28.61
C THR A 3 -22.64 -22.61 -27.25
N PHE A 4 -21.96 -22.13 -26.22
CA PHE A 4 -22.55 -21.86 -24.91
C PHE A 4 -23.02 -20.41 -24.83
N PHE A 5 -24.32 -20.27 -24.60
CA PHE A 5 -25.05 -19.01 -24.40
C PHE A 5 -24.95 -18.64 -22.91
N PHE A 6 -24.36 -17.50 -22.58
CA PHE A 6 -24.39 -16.94 -21.22
C PHE A 6 -25.48 -15.86 -21.12
N PRO A 7 -26.37 -15.90 -20.11
CA PRO A 7 -27.38 -14.86 -19.91
C PRO A 7 -26.76 -13.63 -19.22
N GLN A 8 -26.94 -12.46 -19.85
CA GLN A 8 -26.72 -11.14 -19.25
C GLN A 8 -27.64 -10.95 -18.03
N ARG A 9 -27.07 -10.74 -16.85
CA ARG A 9 -27.79 -10.14 -15.72
C ARG A 9 -27.65 -8.63 -15.77
N GLN A 10 -28.73 -7.97 -16.17
CA GLN A 10 -28.94 -6.55 -15.95
C GLN A 10 -29.17 -6.31 -14.45
N VAL A 11 -28.43 -5.39 -13.83
CA VAL A 11 -28.75 -4.89 -12.50
C VAL A 11 -28.93 -3.38 -12.59
N ALA A 12 -30.09 -2.97 -12.07
CA ALA A 12 -30.74 -1.69 -12.26
C ALA A 12 -29.98 -0.49 -11.68
N ALA A 13 -29.98 0.61 -12.42
CA ALA A 13 -29.63 1.93 -11.94
C ALA A 13 -30.74 2.44 -11.01
N ALA A 14 -30.40 2.71 -9.75
CA ALA A 14 -31.27 3.42 -8.83
C ALA A 14 -30.95 4.92 -8.88
N VAL A 15 -31.86 5.69 -9.49
CA VAL A 15 -31.90 7.15 -9.47
C VAL A 15 -32.48 7.58 -8.13
N LEU A 16 -31.77 8.42 -7.36
CA LEU A 16 -32.31 9.07 -6.17
C LEU A 16 -32.46 10.59 -6.41
N PRO A 17 -33.66 11.18 -6.20
CA PRO A 17 -33.91 12.60 -6.40
C PRO A 17 -33.72 13.44 -5.13
N MET A 18 -33.29 14.69 -5.36
CA MET A 18 -33.68 15.96 -4.71
C MET A 18 -34.26 15.95 -3.28
N ALA A 19 -33.62 16.73 -2.41
CA ALA A 19 -34.30 17.43 -1.33
C ALA A 19 -33.76 18.87 -1.19
N LEU A 20 -34.57 19.83 -1.67
CA LEU A 20 -34.58 21.23 -1.25
C LEU A 20 -35.00 21.31 0.23
N ALA A 21 -34.36 22.16 1.04
CA ALA A 21 -35.07 22.88 2.11
C ALA A 21 -34.29 24.08 2.67
N ALA A 22 -34.97 25.22 2.59
CA ALA A 22 -35.10 26.26 3.62
C ALA A 22 -33.88 27.09 4.05
N ALA A 23 -33.83 28.28 3.46
CA ALA A 23 -33.29 29.48 4.08
C ALA A 23 -33.94 29.75 5.44
N ALA A 24 -33.12 30.00 6.47
CA ALA A 24 -33.54 30.64 7.71
C ALA A 24 -32.68 31.89 7.93
N VAL A 25 -33.29 33.04 7.65
CA VAL A 25 -32.81 34.39 7.98
C VAL A 25 -32.86 34.54 9.50
N PHE A 26 -31.71 34.63 10.16
CA PHE A 26 -31.61 35.10 11.54
C PHE A 26 -30.92 36.47 11.54
N LEU A 27 -31.76 37.51 11.43
CA LEU A 27 -31.43 38.88 11.78
C LEU A 27 -31.69 39.06 13.28
N THR A 28 -30.64 38.98 14.10
CA THR A 28 -30.68 39.46 15.49
C THR A 28 -29.56 40.46 15.69
N LEU A 29 -29.97 41.72 15.81
CA LEU A 29 -29.14 42.84 16.26
C LEU A 29 -28.79 42.69 17.74
N GLY A 30 -27.51 42.94 18.05
CA GLY A 30 -27.01 43.43 19.34
C GLY A 30 -25.91 42.56 19.99
N PRO A 31 -25.10 43.09 20.94
CA PRO A 31 -24.82 44.47 21.30
C PRO A 31 -23.33 44.86 21.04
N LEU A 32 -23.01 46.12 21.39
CA LEU A 32 -21.70 46.76 21.35
C LEU A 32 -20.54 45.85 21.78
N ARG A 33 -19.60 45.65 20.86
CA ARG A 33 -18.36 44.91 21.04
C ARG A 33 -17.34 45.82 21.73
N GLU A 34 -16.97 45.47 22.97
CA GLU A 34 -15.79 46.04 23.63
C GLU A 34 -14.55 45.83 22.74
N PRO A 35 -13.65 46.82 22.63
CA PRO A 35 -12.39 46.66 21.93
C PRO A 35 -11.49 45.75 22.77
N THR A 36 -11.64 44.44 22.61
CA THR A 36 -10.68 43.47 23.12
C THR A 36 -9.34 43.74 22.44
N GLU A 37 -8.39 44.23 23.22
CA GLU A 37 -6.99 44.41 22.83
C GLU A 37 -6.49 43.18 22.06
N PRO A 38 -6.01 43.34 20.82
CA PRO A 38 -5.29 42.29 20.13
C PRO A 38 -3.88 42.21 20.72
N SER A 39 -3.77 41.69 21.94
CA SER A 39 -2.50 41.19 22.46
C SER A 39 -2.15 39.95 21.66
N ALA A 40 -1.38 40.18 20.61
CA ALA A 40 -0.72 39.18 19.81
C ALA A 40 -0.09 38.11 20.73
N GLN A 41 -0.56 36.87 20.64
CA GLN A 41 0.21 35.69 21.02
C GLN A 41 0.85 35.10 19.75
N PRO A 42 1.93 35.70 19.21
CA PRO A 42 2.68 35.09 18.11
C PRO A 42 3.26 33.72 18.49
N GLN A 43 3.34 33.40 19.79
CA GLN A 43 3.91 32.15 20.27
C GLN A 43 3.00 30.92 20.05
N GLN A 44 1.67 31.08 20.00
CA GLN A 44 0.75 29.94 19.78
C GLN A 44 0.70 29.49 18.32
N ALA A 45 0.74 30.43 17.37
CA ALA A 45 0.80 30.10 15.94
C ALA A 45 2.15 29.44 15.56
N VAL A 46 3.25 29.88 16.17
CA VAL A 46 4.57 29.27 15.98
C VAL A 46 4.63 27.85 16.56
N ALA A 47 4.02 27.60 17.72
CA ALA A 47 3.95 26.26 18.31
C ALA A 47 3.10 25.26 17.50
N MET A 48 2.01 25.71 16.86
CA MET A 48 1.20 24.86 15.97
C MET A 48 1.96 24.49 14.68
N ASN A 49 2.70 25.43 14.07
CA ASN A 49 3.50 25.15 12.88
C ASN A 49 4.68 24.21 13.15
N ALA A 50 5.25 24.21 14.36
CA ALA A 50 6.33 23.29 14.73
C ALA A 50 5.86 21.84 14.97
N ARG A 51 4.58 21.61 15.29
CA ARG A 51 4.03 20.26 15.54
C ARG A 51 3.78 19.44 14.27
N ALA A 52 3.42 20.09 13.16
CA ALA A 52 3.12 19.37 11.92
C ALA A 52 4.34 18.60 11.36
N PRO A 53 5.57 19.17 11.30
CA PRO A 53 6.76 18.43 10.87
C PRO A 53 7.13 17.25 11.79
N GLN A 54 6.92 17.40 13.10
CA GLN A 54 7.24 16.34 14.06
C GLN A 54 6.28 15.15 13.91
N ALA A 55 4.97 15.41 13.77
CA ALA A 55 3.98 14.37 13.55
C ALA A 55 4.21 13.61 12.22
N GLN A 56 4.62 14.31 11.17
CA GLN A 56 4.97 13.68 9.88
C GLN A 56 6.21 12.78 10.00
N THR A 57 7.22 13.21 10.76
CA THR A 57 8.44 12.43 10.99
C THR A 57 8.15 11.14 11.78
N GLU A 58 7.32 11.21 12.82
CA GLU A 58 6.93 10.04 13.61
C GLU A 58 6.13 9.03 12.76
N ALA A 59 5.17 9.52 11.99
CA ALA A 59 4.36 8.68 11.11
C ALA A 59 5.18 8.04 9.97
N ALA A 60 6.18 8.76 9.43
CA ALA A 60 7.13 8.21 8.46
C ALA A 60 7.98 7.07 9.06
N ALA A 61 8.49 7.26 10.28
CA ALA A 61 9.26 6.22 10.97
C ALA A 61 8.39 4.98 11.30
N GLU A 62 7.12 5.19 11.67
CA GLU A 62 6.17 4.09 11.87
C GLU A 62 5.89 3.33 10.56
N ALA A 63 5.66 4.05 9.45
CA ALA A 63 5.44 3.44 8.14
C ALA A 63 6.65 2.62 7.67
N GLU A 64 7.87 3.15 7.85
CA GLU A 64 9.10 2.41 7.56
C GLU A 64 9.20 1.14 8.41
N LYS A 65 8.94 1.23 9.72
CA LYS A 65 8.94 0.07 10.62
C LYS A 65 7.92 -0.98 10.21
N LEU A 66 6.72 -0.56 9.82
CA LEU A 66 5.68 -1.47 9.32
C LEU A 66 6.12 -2.14 8.03
N LEU A 67 6.73 -1.40 7.09
CA LEU A 67 7.27 -2.02 5.89
C LEU A 67 8.37 -3.02 6.24
N HIS A 68 9.32 -2.71 7.12
CA HIS A 68 10.36 -3.67 7.51
C HIS A 68 9.77 -4.97 8.07
N ARG A 69 8.70 -4.87 8.87
CA ARG A 69 8.01 -6.02 9.44
C ARG A 69 7.24 -6.84 8.39
N PHE A 70 6.65 -6.17 7.40
CA PHE A 70 5.74 -6.79 6.45
C PHE A 70 6.25 -6.76 5.00
N ALA A 71 7.55 -6.54 4.79
CA ALA A 71 8.10 -6.34 3.45
C ALA A 71 7.87 -7.54 2.54
N LEU A 72 8.01 -8.77 3.04
CA LEU A 72 7.70 -9.94 2.22
C LEU A 72 6.21 -10.10 1.93
N ASN A 73 5.32 -9.64 2.82
CA ASN A 73 3.89 -9.57 2.52
C ASN A 73 3.57 -8.50 1.48
N ALA A 74 4.34 -7.41 1.45
CA ALA A 74 4.15 -6.33 0.48
C ALA A 74 4.79 -6.63 -0.88
N LEU A 75 5.97 -7.25 -0.89
CA LEU A 75 6.86 -7.32 -2.04
C LEU A 75 6.92 -8.71 -2.69
N LEU A 76 6.63 -9.76 -1.94
CA LEU A 76 6.73 -11.14 -2.45
C LEU A 76 5.35 -11.82 -2.50
N ALA A 77 4.59 -11.80 -1.40
CA ALA A 77 3.32 -12.50 -1.31
C ALA A 77 2.32 -12.16 -2.45
N PRO A 78 2.17 -10.90 -2.92
CA PRO A 78 1.25 -10.59 -4.02
C PRO A 78 1.67 -11.19 -5.36
N LEU A 79 2.93 -11.63 -5.49
CA LEU A 79 3.48 -12.28 -6.67
C LEU A 79 3.35 -13.80 -6.59
N LEU A 80 2.84 -14.36 -5.49
CA LEU A 80 2.71 -15.80 -5.29
C LEU A 80 1.25 -16.23 -5.49
N ASP A 81 1.04 -17.24 -6.32
CA ASP A 81 -0.22 -17.97 -6.39
C ASP A 81 -0.21 -19.05 -5.30
N ALA A 82 -0.85 -18.73 -4.17
CA ALA A 82 -0.90 -19.60 -2.98
C ALA A 82 -1.83 -20.81 -3.17
N ASP A 83 -2.77 -20.74 -4.11
CA ASP A 83 -3.79 -21.77 -4.33
C ASP A 83 -3.35 -22.86 -5.31
N ALA A 84 -2.22 -22.65 -6.00
CA ALA A 84 -1.68 -23.57 -7.01
C ALA A 84 -0.41 -24.31 -6.51
N PRO A 85 -0.50 -25.57 -6.06
CA PRO A 85 0.68 -26.40 -5.84
C PRO A 85 1.20 -27.04 -7.15
N PRO A 86 2.53 -26.99 -7.46
CA PRO A 86 3.58 -26.29 -6.73
C PRO A 86 3.48 -24.77 -6.92
N MET A 87 3.93 -24.00 -5.93
CA MET A 87 3.83 -22.54 -5.89
C MET A 87 4.27 -21.90 -7.22
N ARG A 88 3.42 -20.99 -7.73
CA ARG A 88 3.61 -20.33 -9.03
C ARG A 88 3.66 -18.82 -8.88
N TRP A 89 4.23 -18.16 -9.89
CA TRP A 89 4.15 -16.70 -10.00
C TRP A 89 2.75 -16.27 -10.43
N ALA A 90 2.14 -15.37 -9.66
CA ALA A 90 0.93 -14.64 -10.04
C ALA A 90 1.26 -13.50 -11.03
N ASP A 91 0.23 -12.96 -11.67
CA ASP A 91 0.36 -11.82 -12.59
C ASP A 91 0.54 -10.51 -11.80
N PRO A 92 1.70 -9.82 -11.91
CA PRO A 92 1.94 -8.55 -11.22
C PRO A 92 0.94 -7.45 -11.62
N ALA A 93 0.33 -7.54 -12.81
CA ALA A 93 -0.66 -6.57 -13.28
C ALA A 93 -1.98 -6.62 -12.49
N LEU A 94 -2.22 -7.70 -11.74
CA LEU A 94 -3.38 -7.83 -10.86
C LEU A 94 -3.17 -7.17 -9.49
N ILE A 95 -1.95 -6.71 -9.19
CA ILE A 95 -1.66 -6.00 -7.95
C ILE A 95 -2.32 -4.62 -8.02
N PRO A 96 -3.23 -4.30 -7.08
CA PRO A 96 -3.95 -3.04 -7.11
C PRO A 96 -3.01 -1.82 -7.08
N GLY A 97 -3.36 -0.80 -7.85
CA GLY A 97 -2.69 0.50 -7.83
C GLY A 97 -1.39 0.59 -8.62
N CYS A 98 -0.78 -0.53 -9.03
CA CYS A 98 0.46 -0.47 -9.79
C CYS A 98 0.26 0.21 -11.16
N GLY A 99 1.05 1.24 -11.41
CA GLY A 99 1.15 1.92 -12.70
C GLY A 99 1.79 1.01 -13.76
N ALA A 100 1.48 1.28 -15.03
CA ALA A 100 1.87 0.47 -16.19
C ALA A 100 3.38 0.31 -16.42
N ALA A 101 4.20 1.16 -15.78
CA ALA A 101 5.67 1.07 -15.84
C ALA A 101 6.26 0.14 -14.77
N SER A 102 5.43 -0.49 -13.94
CA SER A 102 5.87 -1.48 -12.96
C SER A 102 6.34 -2.76 -13.66
N ALA A 103 7.42 -3.37 -13.18
CA ALA A 103 7.99 -4.56 -13.79
C ALA A 103 8.70 -5.44 -12.75
N VAL A 104 8.55 -6.75 -12.89
CA VAL A 104 9.20 -7.75 -12.02
C VAL A 104 10.15 -8.62 -12.84
N ARG A 105 11.33 -8.87 -12.30
CA ARG A 105 12.33 -9.79 -12.85
C ARG A 105 12.79 -10.78 -11.80
N VAL A 106 12.95 -12.05 -12.18
CA VAL A 106 13.50 -13.13 -11.35
C VAL A 106 14.81 -13.57 -11.96
N ASP A 107 15.90 -13.50 -11.19
CA ASP A 107 17.28 -13.78 -11.62
C ASP A 107 17.69 -13.03 -12.89
N GLY A 108 17.19 -11.80 -13.04
CA GLY A 108 17.47 -10.95 -14.19
C GLY A 108 16.54 -11.18 -15.39
N GLU A 109 15.69 -12.21 -15.40
CA GLU A 109 14.73 -12.44 -16.48
C GLU A 109 13.34 -11.87 -16.13
N PRO A 110 12.55 -11.37 -17.10
CA PRO A 110 11.16 -10.97 -16.84
C PRO A 110 10.37 -12.10 -16.18
N LEU A 111 9.56 -11.74 -15.18
CA LEU A 111 8.70 -12.72 -14.50
C LEU A 111 7.74 -13.36 -15.51
N VAL A 112 7.69 -14.69 -15.51
CA VAL A 112 6.79 -15.49 -16.35
C VAL A 112 5.60 -15.93 -15.49
N VAL A 113 4.42 -15.38 -15.79
CA VAL A 113 3.18 -15.71 -15.08
C VAL A 113 2.88 -17.21 -15.18
N GLY A 114 2.52 -17.82 -14.04
CA GLY A 114 2.24 -19.24 -13.92
C GLY A 114 3.48 -20.15 -13.91
N ALA A 115 4.69 -19.63 -14.10
CA ALA A 115 5.91 -20.41 -13.93
C ALA A 115 6.12 -20.76 -12.45
N THR A 116 6.76 -21.89 -12.19
CA THR A 116 7.07 -22.34 -10.83
C THR A 116 8.10 -21.43 -10.17
N VAL A 117 7.87 -21.09 -8.91
CA VAL A 117 8.83 -20.33 -8.09
C VAL A 117 10.09 -21.18 -7.87
N PRO A 118 11.31 -20.62 -8.01
CA PRO A 118 12.54 -21.37 -7.75
C PRO A 118 12.55 -21.97 -6.33
N THR A 119 12.96 -23.23 -6.23
CA THR A 119 13.07 -23.94 -4.93
C THR A 119 14.35 -23.60 -4.18
N GLY A 120 15.37 -23.10 -4.86
CA GLY A 120 16.61 -22.57 -4.28
C GLY A 120 16.56 -21.07 -4.05
N SER A 121 17.69 -20.48 -3.62
CA SER A 121 17.80 -19.03 -3.53
C SER A 121 17.72 -18.38 -4.91
N PHE A 122 17.07 -17.22 -4.97
CA PHE A 122 16.91 -16.43 -6.20
C PHE A 122 16.89 -14.92 -5.88
N THR A 123 17.05 -14.10 -6.90
CA THR A 123 16.96 -12.64 -6.79
C THR A 123 15.71 -12.13 -7.48
N LEU A 124 14.89 -11.37 -6.76
CA LEU A 124 13.71 -10.70 -7.31
C LEU A 124 14.00 -9.20 -7.41
N ASN A 125 13.84 -8.63 -8.59
CA ASN A 125 13.95 -7.20 -8.83
C ASN A 125 12.59 -6.67 -9.23
N TRP A 126 12.08 -5.68 -8.48
CA TRP A 126 10.78 -5.08 -8.75
C TRP A 126 10.93 -3.57 -8.88
N VAL A 127 10.60 -3.05 -10.05
CA VAL A 127 10.33 -1.63 -10.29
C VAL A 127 8.85 -1.38 -10.00
N MET A 128 8.55 -0.56 -9.00
CA MET A 128 7.20 -0.21 -8.59
C MET A 128 6.90 1.24 -8.94
N VAL A 129 5.71 1.47 -9.49
CA VAL A 129 5.16 2.80 -9.74
C VAL A 129 3.78 2.85 -9.10
N ASP A 130 3.66 3.58 -8.00
CA ASP A 130 2.43 3.82 -7.25
C ASP A 130 1.66 2.55 -6.81
N CYS A 131 2.39 1.45 -6.59
CA CYS A 131 1.83 0.16 -6.22
C CYS A 131 1.20 0.18 -4.82
N MET A 132 0.00 -0.39 -4.65
CA MET A 132 -0.68 -0.49 -3.36
C MET A 132 -0.83 -1.96 -2.94
N PRO A 133 0.25 -2.59 -2.44
CA PRO A 133 0.26 -4.04 -2.16
C PRO A 133 -0.70 -4.44 -1.03
N PHE A 134 -1.17 -3.48 -0.24
CA PHE A 134 -2.16 -3.68 0.84
C PHE A 134 -3.57 -3.18 0.46
N GLY A 135 -3.83 -2.87 -0.82
CA GLY A 135 -5.12 -2.43 -1.32
C GLY A 135 -5.33 -0.91 -1.36
N ASN A 136 -6.47 -0.49 -1.92
CA ASN A 136 -6.74 0.87 -2.43
C ASN A 136 -6.84 2.00 -1.39
N ALA A 137 -6.89 1.68 -0.10
CA ALA A 137 -6.96 2.67 0.98
C ALA A 137 -5.64 2.77 1.78
N SER A 138 -4.57 2.20 1.24
CA SER A 138 -3.30 2.03 1.94
C SER A 138 -2.21 2.95 1.40
N ILE A 139 -1.00 2.74 1.90
CA ILE A 139 0.24 3.33 1.40
C ILE A 139 0.54 2.85 -0.02
N SER A 140 0.96 3.77 -0.89
CA SER A 140 1.54 3.47 -2.19
C SER A 140 3.06 3.37 -2.10
N LEU A 141 3.64 2.44 -2.83
CA LEU A 141 5.07 2.19 -2.94
C LEU A 141 5.54 2.54 -4.35
N SER A 142 6.61 3.34 -4.43
CA SER A 142 7.23 3.78 -5.67
C SER A 142 8.75 3.70 -5.55
N GLY A 143 9.43 3.09 -6.52
CA GLY A 143 10.89 2.92 -6.49
C GLY A 143 11.32 1.54 -6.97
N THR A 144 12.53 1.12 -6.62
CA THR A 144 13.04 -0.22 -6.97
C THR A 144 13.34 -1.01 -5.69
N ALA A 145 12.95 -2.29 -5.67
CA ALA A 145 13.35 -3.24 -4.63
C ALA A 145 14.08 -4.42 -5.26
N THR A 146 15.24 -4.77 -4.70
CA THR A 146 15.95 -6.02 -4.99
C THR A 146 15.90 -6.89 -3.74
N LEU A 147 15.36 -8.09 -3.87
CA LEU A 147 15.23 -9.07 -2.81
C LEU A 147 16.13 -10.25 -3.12
N HIS A 148 17.05 -10.57 -2.23
CA HIS A 148 17.77 -11.85 -2.25
C HIS A 148 17.01 -12.84 -1.38
N VAL A 149 16.23 -13.70 -2.04
CA VAL A 149 15.30 -14.62 -1.38
C VAL A 149 15.99 -15.96 -1.13
N THR A 150 15.86 -16.45 0.10
CA THR A 150 16.31 -17.79 0.52
C THR A 150 15.11 -18.52 1.11
N PRO A 151 14.52 -19.46 0.35
CA PRO A 151 13.51 -20.37 0.87
C PRO A 151 14.10 -21.24 2.00
N GLY A 152 13.27 -21.57 2.99
CA GLY A 152 13.61 -22.47 4.08
C GLY A 152 12.40 -23.31 4.50
N GLU A 153 12.63 -24.31 5.35
CA GLU A 153 11.59 -25.28 5.75
C GLU A 153 10.43 -24.65 6.53
N THR A 154 10.70 -23.57 7.28
CA THR A 154 9.73 -22.90 8.15
C THR A 154 9.23 -21.57 7.58
N GLY A 155 9.76 -21.16 6.45
CA GLY A 155 9.46 -19.86 5.87
C GLY A 155 10.50 -19.39 4.87
N THR A 156 10.23 -18.21 4.33
CA THR A 156 11.08 -17.54 3.35
C THR A 156 11.77 -16.36 4.02
N ARG A 157 13.08 -16.25 3.86
CA ARG A 157 13.86 -15.09 4.29
C ARG A 157 14.28 -14.29 3.06
N ALA A 158 14.34 -12.97 3.18
CA ALA A 158 15.00 -12.16 2.16
C ALA A 158 15.83 -11.02 2.78
N VAL A 159 16.93 -10.69 2.12
CA VAL A 159 17.59 -9.39 2.28
C VAL A 159 17.01 -8.45 1.23
N VAL A 160 16.47 -7.33 1.68
CA VAL A 160 15.80 -6.33 0.83
C VAL A 160 16.71 -5.13 0.67
N HIS A 161 17.04 -4.81 -0.56
CA HIS A 161 17.72 -3.58 -0.96
C HIS A 161 16.71 -2.66 -1.65
N ALA A 162 16.42 -1.53 -1.02
CA ALA A 162 15.50 -0.54 -1.53
C ALA A 162 16.28 0.61 -2.16
N GLU A 163 16.00 0.92 -3.43
CA GLU A 163 16.60 2.04 -4.15
C GLU A 163 15.52 3.06 -4.49
N ARG A 164 15.70 4.29 -4.00
CA ARG A 164 14.77 5.41 -4.21
C ARG A 164 13.32 5.02 -3.85
N MET A 165 13.17 4.12 -2.87
CA MET A 165 11.87 3.67 -2.43
C MET A 165 11.18 4.76 -1.64
N ARG A 166 9.97 5.08 -2.06
CA ARG A 166 9.09 6.05 -1.43
C ARG A 166 7.83 5.32 -0.96
N ILE A 167 7.44 5.62 0.26
CA ILE A 167 6.15 5.28 0.83
C ILE A 167 5.34 6.57 0.82
N ASP A 168 4.34 6.64 -0.03
CA ASP A 168 3.44 7.79 -0.11
C ASP A 168 2.06 7.36 0.46
N GLY A 169 1.51 8.14 1.38
CA GLY A 169 0.20 7.92 1.97
C GLY A 169 -0.48 9.26 2.27
N ALA A 170 -1.77 9.23 2.62
CA ALA A 170 -2.58 10.45 2.77
C ALA A 170 -1.98 11.50 3.72
N LEU A 171 -1.18 11.07 4.70
CA LEU A 171 -0.58 11.92 5.73
C LEU A 171 0.95 11.75 5.85
N VAL A 172 1.55 10.86 5.06
CA VAL A 172 2.93 10.40 5.26
C VAL A 172 3.66 10.31 3.93
N GLY A 173 4.89 10.82 3.91
CA GLY A 173 5.90 10.53 2.90
C GLY A 173 7.16 10.03 3.60
N ALA A 174 7.61 8.82 3.28
CA ALA A 174 8.84 8.25 3.84
C ALA A 174 9.73 7.70 2.73
N ALA A 175 11.04 7.74 2.93
CA ALA A 175 12.01 7.12 2.04
C ALA A 175 12.76 6.01 2.77
N ILE A 176 13.01 4.89 2.09
CA ILE A 176 13.79 3.78 2.65
C ILE A 176 15.14 3.77 1.97
N ALA A 177 16.19 3.84 2.78
CA ALA A 177 17.56 4.00 2.28
C ALA A 177 18.48 2.84 2.65
N GLN A 178 18.13 2.04 3.66
CA GLN A 178 19.03 1.02 4.20
C GLN A 178 18.54 -0.39 3.88
N PRO A 179 19.44 -1.32 3.54
CA PRO A 179 19.08 -2.73 3.42
C PRO A 179 18.58 -3.30 4.75
N PHE A 180 17.62 -4.21 4.70
CA PHE A 180 17.09 -4.88 5.87
C PHE A 180 16.73 -6.33 5.57
N THR A 181 16.59 -7.15 6.61
CA THR A 181 16.15 -8.55 6.48
C THR A 181 14.68 -8.68 6.84
N ALA A 182 13.93 -9.41 6.03
CA ALA A 182 12.54 -9.74 6.27
C ALA A 182 12.32 -11.26 6.26
N PHE A 183 11.25 -11.69 6.94
CA PHE A 183 10.87 -13.09 7.06
C PHE A 183 9.37 -13.26 6.85
N LEU A 184 9.01 -14.30 6.10
CA LEU A 184 7.65 -14.73 5.83
C LEU A 184 7.52 -16.17 6.29
N ALA A 185 6.76 -16.41 7.35
CA ALA A 185 6.48 -17.77 7.81
C ALA A 185 5.64 -18.51 6.77
N HIS A 186 5.90 -19.80 6.59
CA HIS A 186 4.94 -20.67 5.90
C HIS A 186 3.79 -20.98 6.85
N ALA A 187 2.57 -21.07 6.31
CA ALA A 187 1.47 -21.63 7.08
C ALA A 187 1.84 -23.08 7.46
N PRO A 188 1.62 -23.51 8.72
CA PRO A 188 1.87 -24.90 9.09
C PRO A 188 0.98 -25.80 8.24
N ALA A 189 1.56 -26.87 7.71
CA ALA A 189 0.81 -27.88 6.96
C ALA A 189 -0.33 -28.43 7.86
N GLY A 190 -1.58 -28.09 7.54
CA GLY A 190 -2.75 -28.53 8.30
C GLY A 190 -3.56 -27.43 9.00
N ALA A 191 -3.31 -26.15 8.76
CA ALA A 191 -4.13 -25.05 9.32
C ALA A 191 -5.56 -24.93 8.73
N ASP A 192 -5.85 -25.63 7.61
CA ASP A 192 -7.11 -25.49 6.86
C ASP A 192 -8.26 -26.42 7.33
N ALA A 193 -8.27 -26.84 8.61
CA ALA A 193 -9.19 -27.87 9.10
C ALA A 193 -10.06 -27.46 10.30
N LEU A 194 -10.53 -26.20 10.36
CA LEU A 194 -11.53 -25.76 11.36
C LEU A 194 -12.67 -24.98 10.72
#